data_AF-A0A2P8VVU8-F1
#
_entry.id   AF-A0A2P8VVU8-F1
#
_cell.length_a   1.000
_cell.length_b   1.000
_cell.length_c   1.000
_cell.angle_alpha   90.00
_cell.angle_beta   90.00
_cell.angle_gamma   90.00
#
_symmetry.space_group_name_H-M   'P 1'
#
loop_
_entity.id
_entity.type
_entity.pdbx_description
1 polymer ?
#
loop_
_entity_poly.entity_id
_entity_poly.type
_entity_poly.pdbx_seq_one_letter_code
_entity_poly.pdbx_strand_id
1 'polypeptide(L)'
;MRRKRLSAKLEKAEVRAASMGSIEPKLDLGNGQTLEMYWEAINAMRAKQQEYNMLLSKVDNLYNELLADERALGEMSDHMLRAYPKTSADRNVMTALAN
;
A
#
# COMPACT_ATOMS: atom_id res chain seq x y z
N MET A 1 -3.97 -6.56 -7.13
CA MET A 1 -4.58 -5.43 -6.41
C MET A 1 -4.97 -5.90 -5.02
N ARG A 2 -4.41 -5.32 -3.97
CA ARG A 2 -4.76 -5.64 -2.58
C ARG A 2 -6.18 -5.15 -2.30
N ARG A 3 -6.96 -5.95 -1.56
CA ARG A 3 -8.38 -5.65 -1.33
C ARG A 3 -8.53 -4.54 -0.30
N LYS A 4 -9.19 -3.44 -0.69
CA LYS A 4 -9.59 -2.38 0.24
C LYS A 4 -10.49 -2.96 1.34
N ARG A 5 -10.37 -2.42 2.55
CA ARG A 5 -11.20 -2.80 3.70
C ARG A 5 -12.50 -2.02 3.68
N LEU A 6 -13.60 -2.76 3.81
CA LEU A 6 -14.94 -2.24 4.06
C LEU A 6 -15.41 -2.81 5.40
N SER A 7 -15.69 -1.94 6.38
CA SER A 7 -16.03 -2.40 7.73
C SER A 7 -17.54 -2.56 7.89
N ALA A 8 -18.02 -3.80 7.91
CA ALA A 8 -19.42 -4.08 8.23
C ALA A 8 -19.83 -3.57 9.63
N LYS A 9 -18.88 -3.42 10.56
CA LYS A 9 -19.15 -2.81 11.87
C LYS A 9 -19.38 -1.30 11.77
N LEU A 10 -18.69 -0.63 10.85
CA LEU A 10 -18.84 0.82 10.63
C LEU A 10 -20.19 1.11 9.98
N GLU A 11 -20.52 0.37 8.92
CA GLU A 11 -21.82 0.45 8.24
C GLU A 11 -22.98 0.22 9.22
N LYS A 12 -22.91 -0.84 10.04
CA LYS A 12 -23.93 -1.10 11.06
C LYS A 12 -24.02 0.03 12.10
N ALA A 13 -22.90 0.66 12.45
CA ALA A 13 -22.89 1.77 13.41
C ALA A 13 -23.56 3.02 12.81
N GLU A 14 -23.25 3.34 11.56
CA GLU A 14 -23.87 4.46 10.82
C GLU A 14 -25.38 4.30 10.70
N VAL A 15 -25.85 3.10 10.31
CA VAL A 15 -27.28 2.81 10.22
C VAL A 15 -27.97 2.99 11.58
N ARG A 16 -27.38 2.46 12.66
CA ARG A 16 -27.96 2.59 14.01
C ARG A 16 -27.99 4.03 14.49
N ALA A 17 -26.90 4.78 14.30
CA ALA A 17 -26.84 6.18 14.70
C ALA A 17 -27.87 7.03 13.92
N ALA A 18 -28.06 6.75 12.62
CA ALA A 18 -29.10 7.38 11.82
C ALA A 18 -30.52 7.02 12.32
N SER A 19 -30.79 5.75 12.60
CA SER A 19 -32.06 5.33 13.18
C SER A 19 -32.33 5.99 14.54
N MET A 20 -31.34 6.05 15.43
CA MET A 20 -31.46 6.72 16.74
C MET A 20 -31.76 8.21 16.56
N GLY A 21 -31.03 8.91 15.69
CA GLY A 21 -31.23 10.34 15.43
C GLY A 21 -32.57 10.67 14.77
N SER A 22 -33.16 9.73 14.02
CA SER A 22 -34.51 9.89 13.48
C SER A 22 -35.61 9.84 14.54
N ILE A 23 -35.32 9.19 15.68
CA ILE A 23 -36.24 9.07 16.82
C ILE A 23 -36.02 10.24 17.79
N GLU A 24 -34.77 10.48 18.18
CA GLU A 24 -34.37 11.55 19.10
C GLU A 24 -33.00 12.13 18.68
N PRO A 25 -32.97 13.30 18.01
CA PRO A 25 -31.73 13.92 17.53
C PRO A 25 -30.73 14.28 18.64
N LYS A 26 -31.21 14.53 19.86
CA LYS A 26 -30.37 14.89 21.02
C LYS A 26 -30.36 13.78 22.07
N LEU A 27 -30.30 12.53 21.61
CA LEU A 27 -30.30 11.37 22.50
C LEU A 27 -29.09 11.38 23.42
N ASP A 28 -29.37 11.36 24.72
CA ASP A 28 -28.41 11.20 25.81
C ASP A 28 -28.90 10.10 26.75
N LEU A 29 -28.11 9.04 26.87
CA LEU A 29 -28.40 7.89 27.73
C LEU A 29 -27.74 8.02 29.12
N GLY A 30 -27.16 9.17 29.42
CA GLY A 30 -26.35 9.42 30.60
C GLY A 30 -24.94 8.80 30.48
N ASN A 31 -24.07 9.09 31.45
CA ASN A 31 -22.70 8.57 31.52
C ASN A 31 -21.84 8.85 30.26
N GLY A 32 -22.10 9.96 29.56
CA GLY A 32 -21.40 10.30 28.32
C GLY A 32 -21.78 9.39 27.14
N GLN A 33 -22.92 8.72 27.18
CA GLN A 33 -23.43 7.94 26.05
C GLN A 33 -24.43 8.78 25.26
N THR A 34 -23.90 9.77 24.55
CA THR A 34 -24.69 10.64 23.67
C THR A 34 -24.60 10.18 22.22
N LEU A 35 -25.62 10.50 21.43
CA LEU A 35 -25.60 10.27 19.99
C LEU A 35 -24.48 11.06 19.29
N GLU A 36 -24.14 12.23 19.82
CA GLU A 36 -23.01 13.04 19.34
C GLU A 36 -21.68 12.30 19.50
N MET A 37 -21.38 11.78 20.69
CA MET A 37 -20.16 11.00 20.93
C MET A 37 -20.12 9.73 20.08
N TYR A 38 -21.28 9.12 19.81
CA TYR A 38 -21.34 7.98 18.90
C TYR A 38 -20.97 8.35 17.46
N TRP A 39 -21.50 9.48 16.96
CA TRP A 39 -21.14 10.00 15.63
C TRP A 39 -19.67 10.40 15.54
N GLU A 40 -19.08 10.98 16.57
CA GLU A 40 -17.65 11.28 16.63
C GLU A 40 -16.81 10.01 16.47
N ALA A 41 -17.14 8.94 17.21
CA ALA A 41 -16.45 7.66 17.11
C ALA A 41 -16.60 7.02 15.71
N ILE A 42 -17.79 7.10 15.11
CA ILE A 42 -18.06 6.65 13.74
C ILE A 42 -17.18 7.42 12.74
N ASN A 43 -17.15 8.75 12.84
CA ASN A 43 -16.37 9.61 11.94
C ASN A 43 -14.86 9.35 12.08
N ALA A 44 -14.36 9.21 13.31
CA ALA A 44 -12.97 8.86 13.57
C ALA A 44 -12.59 7.50 12.97
N MET A 45 -13.47 6.50 13.10
CA MET A 45 -13.28 5.19 12.48
C MET A 45 -13.30 5.26 10.95
N ARG A 46 -14.21 6.05 10.38
CA ARG A 46 -14.31 6.26 8.91
C ARG A 46 -13.03 6.88 8.35
N ALA A 47 -12.51 7.93 9.00
CA ALA A 47 -11.26 8.56 8.62
C ALA A 47 -10.09 7.56 8.61
N LYS A 48 -9.95 6.76 9.68
CA LYS A 48 -8.92 5.71 9.76
C LYS A 48 -9.07 4.64 8.68
N GLN A 49 -10.30 4.25 8.34
CA GLN A 49 -10.55 3.29 7.26
C GLN A 49 -10.16 3.86 5.88
N GLN A 50 -10.46 5.14 5.63
CA GLN A 50 -10.08 5.82 4.39
C GLN A 50 -8.56 5.95 4.27
N GLU A 51 -7.88 6.38 5.34
CA GLU A 51 -6.42 6.46 5.40
C GLU A 51 -5.77 5.10 5.14
N TYR A 52 -6.24 4.04 5.81
CA TYR A 52 -5.77 2.69 5.57
C TYR A 52 -5.89 2.26 4.10
N ASN A 53 -7.05 2.50 3.48
CA ASN A 53 -7.29 2.13 2.09
C ASN A 53 -6.43 2.95 1.10
N MET A 54 -6.15 4.20 1.43
CA MET A 54 -5.24 5.06 0.66
C MET A 54 -3.80 4.54 0.72
N LEU A 55 -3.30 4.25 1.93
CA LEU A 55 -1.97 3.69 2.12
C LEU A 55 -1.82 2.33 1.43
N LEU A 56 -2.83 1.47 1.50
CA LEU A 56 -2.83 0.19 0.79
C LEU A 56 -2.67 0.37 -0.72
N SER A 57 -3.31 1.39 -1.30
CA SER A 57 -3.20 1.68 -2.73
C SER A 57 -1.80 2.20 -3.09
N LYS A 58 -1.17 2.99 -2.21
CA LYS A 58 0.23 3.42 -2.38
C LYS A 58 1.21 2.24 -2.33
N VAL A 59 1.00 1.30 -1.40
CA VAL A 59 1.82 0.07 -1.30
C VAL A 59 1.63 -0.82 -2.53
N ASP A 60 0.43 -0.89 -3.09
CA ASP A 60 0.19 -1.57 -4.37
C ASP A 60 0.98 -0.96 -5.52
N ASN A 61 0.96 0.36 -5.64
CA ASN A 61 1.69 1.06 -6.71
C ASN A 61 3.20 0.87 -6.55
N LEU A 62 3.73 1.11 -5.35
CA LEU A 62 5.16 0.94 -5.06
C LEU A 62 5.63 -0.49 -5.34
N TYR A 63 4.80 -1.49 -5.04
CA TYR A 63 5.15 -2.88 -5.33
C TYR A 63 5.24 -3.15 -6.84
N ASN A 64 4.34 -2.58 -7.64
CA ASN A 64 4.42 -2.72 -9.10
C ASN A 64 5.63 -1.99 -9.70
N GLU A 65 5.99 -0.82 -9.15
CA GLU A 65 7.21 -0.09 -9.52
C GLU A 65 8.45 -0.91 -9.22
N LEU A 66 8.54 -1.47 -8.00
CA LEU A 66 9.64 -2.35 -7.60
C LEU A 66 9.80 -3.55 -8.56
N LEU A 67 8.70 -4.23 -8.91
CA LEU A 67 8.75 -5.34 -9.87
C LEU A 67 9.20 -4.91 -11.27
N ALA A 68 8.91 -3.67 -11.68
CA ALA A 68 9.39 -3.14 -12.95
C ALA A 68 10.90 -2.87 -12.90
N ASP A 69 11.37 -2.26 -11.82
CA ASP A 69 12.80 -1.98 -11.60
C ASP A 69 13.61 -3.27 -11.48
N GLU A 70 13.09 -4.29 -10.79
CA GLU A 70 13.72 -5.62 -10.68
C GLU A 70 13.90 -6.27 -12.06
N ARG A 71 12.89 -6.19 -12.93
CA ARG A 71 13.00 -6.70 -14.31
C ARG A 71 14.05 -5.94 -15.11
N ALA A 72 14.01 -4.61 -15.06
CA ALA A 72 14.96 -3.77 -15.78
C ALA A 72 16.41 -4.03 -15.32
N LEU A 73 16.63 -4.19 -14.02
CA LEU A 73 17.93 -4.53 -13.45
C LEU A 73 18.40 -5.92 -13.90
N GLY A 74 17.49 -6.90 -13.97
CA GLY A 74 17.78 -8.23 -14.50
C GLY A 74 18.25 -8.19 -15.95
N GLU A 75 17.50 -7.49 -16.82
CA GLU A 75 17.86 -7.32 -18.23
C GLU A 75 19.23 -6.62 -18.41
N MET A 76 19.49 -5.59 -17.60
CA MET A 76 20.78 -4.91 -17.60
C MET A 76 21.91 -5.84 -17.15
N SER A 77 21.67 -6.66 -16.13
CA SER A 77 22.64 -7.65 -15.64
C SER A 77 23.00 -8.67 -16.72
N ASP A 78 22.00 -9.19 -17.44
CA ASP A 78 22.20 -10.11 -18.57
C ASP A 78 22.94 -9.44 -19.73
N HIS A 79 22.65 -8.17 -20.01
CA HIS A 79 23.38 -7.40 -21.01
C HIS A 79 24.85 -7.22 -20.59
N MET A 80 25.12 -6.84 -19.35
CA MET A 80 26.48 -6.65 -18.83
C MET A 80 27.29 -7.94 -18.87
N LEU A 81 26.68 -9.09 -18.53
CA LEU A 81 27.36 -10.39 -18.59
C LEU A 81 27.67 -10.81 -20.03
N ARG A 82 26.77 -10.54 -20.99
CA ARG A 82 27.01 -10.82 -22.41
C ARG A 82 28.04 -9.87 -23.02
N ALA A 83 28.01 -8.60 -22.62
CA ALA A 83 28.95 -7.59 -23.07
C ALA A 83 30.33 -7.77 -22.44
N TYR A 84 30.43 -8.39 -21.27
CA TYR A 84 31.70 -8.76 -20.63
C TYR A 84 32.43 -9.78 -21.51
N PRO A 85 33.50 -9.37 -22.19
CA PRO A 85 34.15 -10.25 -23.14
C PRO A 85 35.03 -11.27 -22.41
N LYS A 86 35.13 -12.50 -22.94
CA LYS A 86 36.19 -13.46 -22.58
C LYS A 86 37.62 -12.96 -22.91
N THR A 87 37.79 -11.73 -23.36
CA THR A 87 39.09 -11.17 -23.75
C THR A 87 39.94 -10.64 -22.59
N SER A 88 39.48 -10.71 -21.33
CA SER A 88 40.40 -10.58 -20.19
C SER A 88 41.29 -11.83 -20.00
N ALA A 89 40.89 -12.98 -20.57
CA ALA A 89 41.76 -14.16 -20.64
C ALA A 89 42.71 -14.12 -21.85
N ASP A 90 42.26 -13.62 -23.01
CA ASP A 90 43.07 -13.65 -24.24
C ASP A 90 44.09 -12.50 -24.38
N ARG A 91 43.91 -11.38 -23.66
CA ARG A 91 44.86 -10.25 -23.74
C ARG A 91 46.23 -10.51 -23.08
N ASN A 92 46.35 -11.50 -22.19
CA ASN A 92 47.64 -11.87 -21.60
C ASN A 92 48.45 -12.85 -22.46
N VAL A 93 47.83 -13.52 -23.43
CA VAL A 93 48.51 -14.51 -24.28
C VAL A 93 49.14 -13.86 -25.51
N MET A 94 48.56 -12.76 -26.01
CA MET A 94 49.09 -12.04 -27.18
C MET A 94 50.22 -11.04 -26.85
N THR A 95 50.37 -10.63 -25.60
CA THR A 95 51.53 -9.82 -25.13
C THR A 95 52.74 -10.68 -24.74
N ALA A 96 52.58 -12.00 -24.58
CA ALA A 96 53.67 -12.91 -24.23
C ALA A 96 54.42 -13.51 -25.45
N LEU A 97 53.95 -13.27 -26.68
CA LEU A 97 54.59 -13.74 -27.93
C LEU A 97 55.33 -12.62 -28.68
N ALA A 98 55.47 -11.44 -28.09
CA ALA A 98 56.07 -10.26 -28.71
C ALA A 98 57.39 -9.80 -28.07
N ASN A 99 57.99 -10.59 -27.16
CA ASN A 99 59.29 -10.31 -26.54
C ASN A 99 60.29 -11.45 -26.79
#